data_AF-A0A1F9C2W6-F1
#
_entry.id   AF-A0A1F9C2W6-F1
#
_cell.length_a   1.000
_cell.length_b   1.000
_cell.length_c   1.000
_cell.angle_alpha   90.00
_cell.angle_beta   90.00
_cell.angle_gamma   90.00
#
_symmetry.space_group_name_H-M   'P 1'
#
loop_
_entity.id
_entity.type
_entity.pdbx_description
1 polymer ?
#
loop_
_entity_poly.entity_id
_entity_poly.type
_entity_poly.pdbx_seq_one_letter_code
_entity_poly.pdbx_strand_id
1 'polypeptide(L)'
;MKKVIFPLLLGIFFLVVQTTWLTSFPIRRIRPDIVLILTLYLGISSPPISGGILAFILGYLMDLFSGNGFGLYAFSRPILFYGAQLFKDRIYLESVHSRSLFVFLFALAEGFLLLVLVKALNPEPLRNLYPLFFPVFLPQSLSTALLSSVLFPLFRKGSSLLYAQPGLGRGGKG
;
A
#
# COMPACT_ATOMS: atom_id res chain seq x y z
N MET A 1 4.28 20.34 -7.30
CA MET A 1 5.24 19.68 -6.38
C MET A 1 4.61 19.25 -5.04
N LYS A 2 3.88 20.13 -4.32
CA LYS A 2 3.24 19.79 -3.03
C LYS A 2 2.36 18.51 -3.05
N LYS A 3 1.74 18.21 -4.21
CA LYS A 3 0.88 17.04 -4.44
C LYS A 3 1.59 15.67 -4.30
N VAL A 4 2.91 15.62 -4.56
CA VAL A 4 3.71 14.38 -4.54
C VAL A 4 4.54 14.27 -3.27
N ILE A 5 5.02 15.41 -2.75
CA ILE A 5 5.86 15.46 -1.55
C ILE A 5 5.08 14.99 -0.31
N PHE A 6 3.80 15.36 -0.19
CA PHE A 6 2.99 14.96 0.96
C PHE A 6 2.79 13.44 1.08
N PRO A 7 2.29 12.72 0.05
CA PRO A 7 2.13 11.28 0.17
C PRO A 7 3.49 10.56 0.31
N LEU A 8 4.57 11.14 -0.21
CA LEU A 8 5.93 10.63 0.01
C LEU A 8 6.33 10.74 1.49
N LEU A 9 6.19 11.91 2.11
CA LEU A 9 6.48 12.12 3.54
C LEU A 9 5.57 11.26 4.43
N LEU A 10 4.30 11.14 4.07
CA LEU A 10 3.35 10.31 4.78
C LEU A 10 3.73 8.82 4.68
N GLY A 11 4.16 8.37 3.50
CA GLY A 11 4.66 7.01 3.29
C GLY A 11 5.94 6.75 4.08
N ILE A 12 6.87 7.70 4.14
CA ILE A 12 8.07 7.61 4.98
C ILE A 12 7.68 7.53 6.46
N PHE A 13 6.76 8.38 6.94
CA PHE A 13 6.30 8.35 8.32
C PHE A 13 5.70 6.98 8.68
N PHE A 14 4.81 6.45 7.82
CA PHE A 14 4.23 5.12 8.05
C PHE A 14 5.26 4.00 7.96
N LEU A 15 6.23 4.09 7.04
CA LEU A 15 7.33 3.14 6.96
C LEU A 15 8.12 3.12 8.27
N VAL A 16 8.50 4.27 8.81
CA VAL A 16 9.26 4.36 10.06
C VAL A 16 8.46 3.83 11.24
N VAL A 17 7.17 4.20 11.35
CA VAL A 17 6.29 3.64 12.39
C VAL A 17 6.17 2.13 12.22
N GLN A 18 5.96 1.64 11.00
CA GLN A 18 5.83 0.21 10.71
C GLN A 18 7.10 -0.55 11.05
N THR A 19 8.28 -0.07 10.65
CA THR A 19 9.55 -0.76 10.87
C THR A 19 10.11 -0.60 12.28
N THR A 20 9.67 0.38 13.06
CA THR A 20 10.14 0.62 14.44
C THR A 20 9.20 0.02 15.49
N TRP A 21 7.88 0.21 15.35
CA TRP A 21 6.92 -0.27 16.34
C TRP A 21 6.56 -1.75 16.12
N LEU A 22 6.34 -2.20 14.88
CA LEU A 22 5.94 -3.62 14.62
C LEU A 22 7.12 -4.60 14.68
N THR A 23 8.35 -4.12 14.71
CA THR A 23 9.54 -4.96 14.98
C THR A 23 9.81 -5.16 16.46
N SER A 24 9.40 -4.19 17.30
CA SER A 24 9.62 -4.22 18.75
C SER A 24 8.55 -5.02 19.52
N PHE A 25 7.37 -5.26 18.93
CA PHE A 25 6.33 -6.07 19.58
C PHE A 25 6.60 -7.59 19.44
N PRO A 26 6.41 -8.40 20.52
CA PRO A 26 6.61 -9.85 20.51
C PRO A 26 5.61 -10.63 19.64
N ILE A 27 4.57 -9.99 19.10
CA ILE A 27 3.65 -10.56 18.12
C ILE A 27 4.31 -10.52 16.74
N ARG A 28 5.32 -11.35 16.54
CA ARG A 28 6.12 -11.43 15.29
C ARG A 28 5.33 -11.96 14.08
N ARG A 29 4.10 -12.45 14.26
CA ARG A 29 3.41 -13.28 13.26
C ARG A 29 2.41 -12.54 12.37
N ILE A 30 1.99 -11.33 12.73
CA ILE A 30 0.99 -10.57 11.99
C ILE A 30 1.45 -9.11 11.89
N ARG A 31 1.94 -8.71 10.71
CA ARG A 31 2.41 -7.35 10.46
C ARG A 31 1.57 -6.71 9.35
N PRO A 32 0.60 -5.84 9.67
CA PRO A 32 -0.20 -5.18 8.65
C PRO A 32 0.66 -4.25 7.78
N ASP A 33 0.34 -4.19 6.49
CA ASP A 33 1.09 -3.41 5.51
C ASP A 33 0.42 -2.06 5.26
N ILE A 34 0.86 -1.05 6.00
CA ILE A 34 0.29 0.29 5.92
C ILE A 34 0.67 0.96 4.60
N VAL A 35 1.87 0.65 4.10
CA VAL A 35 2.38 1.19 2.84
C VAL A 35 1.57 0.67 1.66
N LEU A 36 1.07 -0.57 1.70
CA LEU A 36 0.26 -1.15 0.63
C LEU A 36 -1.07 -0.40 0.54
N ILE A 37 -1.69 -0.12 1.67
CA ILE A 37 -2.94 0.65 1.74
C ILE A 37 -2.72 2.04 1.12
N LEU A 38 -1.59 2.68 1.42
CA LEU A 38 -1.23 3.96 0.82
C LEU A 38 -1.01 3.84 -0.71
N THR A 39 -0.30 2.81 -1.18
CA THR A 39 -0.08 2.56 -2.61
C THR A 39 -1.40 2.36 -3.36
N LEU A 40 -2.33 1.58 -2.80
CA LEU A 40 -3.65 1.36 -3.41
C LEU A 40 -4.49 2.64 -3.41
N TYR A 41 -4.46 3.41 -2.31
CA TYR A 41 -5.10 4.72 -2.25
C TYR A 41 -4.57 5.67 -3.33
N LEU A 42 -3.25 5.68 -3.55
CA LEU A 42 -2.62 6.46 -4.60
C LEU A 42 -3.04 5.99 -5.99
N GLY A 43 -3.19 4.69 -6.23
CA GLY A 43 -3.67 4.15 -7.52
C GLY A 43 -5.07 4.64 -7.90
N ILE A 44 -5.91 4.93 -6.91
CA ILE A 44 -7.26 5.43 -7.15
C ILE A 44 -7.29 6.97 -7.22
N SER A 45 -6.48 7.64 -6.41
CA SER A 45 -6.54 9.11 -6.25
C SER A 45 -5.56 9.90 -7.12
N SER A 46 -4.43 9.32 -7.53
CA SER A 46 -3.34 10.02 -8.20
C SER A 46 -3.30 9.81 -9.72
N PRO A 47 -2.59 10.67 -10.47
CA PRO A 47 -2.28 10.44 -11.86
C PRO A 47 -1.36 9.20 -12.04
N PRO A 48 -1.48 8.47 -13.15
CA PRO A 48 -0.80 7.19 -13.34
C PRO A 48 0.74 7.31 -13.38
N ILE A 49 1.27 8.39 -13.96
CA ILE A 49 2.73 8.59 -14.08
C ILE A 49 3.33 8.97 -12.73
N SER A 50 2.81 10.01 -12.07
CA SER A 50 3.36 10.50 -10.81
C SER A 50 3.11 9.55 -9.64
N GLY A 51 1.95 8.89 -9.61
CA GLY A 51 1.64 7.89 -8.60
C GLY A 51 2.45 6.60 -8.80
N GLY A 52 2.72 6.19 -10.04
CA GLY A 52 3.55 5.02 -10.32
C GLY A 52 5.00 5.20 -9.87
N ILE A 53 5.60 6.36 -10.17
CA ILE A 53 6.94 6.73 -9.67
C ILE A 53 6.95 6.72 -8.14
N LEU A 54 5.91 7.27 -7.51
CA LEU A 54 5.80 7.30 -6.06
C LEU A 54 5.67 5.89 -5.46
N ALA A 55 4.88 5.01 -6.08
CA ALA A 55 4.75 3.61 -5.67
C ALA A 55 6.07 2.85 -5.78
N PHE A 56 6.85 3.11 -6.83
CA PHE A 56 8.21 2.54 -6.99
C PHE A 56 9.14 3.01 -5.86
N ILE A 57 9.18 4.31 -5.58
CA ILE A 57 10.01 4.88 -4.51
C ILE A 57 9.62 4.30 -3.15
N LEU A 58 8.32 4.21 -2.86
CA LEU A 58 7.83 3.61 -1.60
C LEU A 58 8.20 2.13 -1.50
N GLY A 59 8.09 1.36 -2.59
CA GLY A 59 8.52 -0.03 -2.64
C GLY A 59 10.03 -0.18 -2.43
N TYR A 60 10.84 0.68 -3.05
CA TYR A 60 12.29 0.69 -2.87
C TYR A 60 12.69 1.03 -1.43
N LEU A 61 12.05 2.02 -0.82
CA LEU A 61 12.26 2.32 0.60
C LEU A 61 11.85 1.13 1.48
N MET A 62 10.76 0.45 1.15
CA MET A 62 10.33 -0.74 1.88
C MET A 62 11.35 -1.87 1.80
N ASP A 63 11.96 -2.13 0.64
CA ASP A 63 13.08 -3.07 0.51
C ASP A 63 14.25 -2.68 1.43
N LEU A 64 14.63 -1.39 1.42
CA LEU A 64 15.76 -0.87 2.21
C LEU A 64 15.55 -0.98 3.73
N PHE A 65 14.36 -0.63 4.23
CA PHE A 65 14.05 -0.65 5.67
C PHE A 65 13.68 -2.04 6.20
N SER A 66 13.18 -2.94 5.34
CA SER A 66 12.77 -4.28 5.77
C SER A 66 13.94 -5.26 5.91
N GLY A 67 15.11 -4.92 5.37
CA GLY A 67 16.27 -5.83 5.31
C GLY A 67 16.03 -7.06 4.41
N ASN A 68 14.97 -7.03 3.59
CA ASN A 68 14.68 -8.08 2.62
C ASN A 68 15.52 -7.87 1.35
N GLY A 69 15.59 -8.90 0.50
CA GLY A 69 16.30 -8.81 -0.78
C GLY A 69 15.82 -7.61 -1.61
N PHE A 70 16.77 -6.84 -2.15
CA PHE A 70 16.49 -5.66 -2.95
C PHE A 70 15.61 -6.00 -4.17
N GLY A 71 14.56 -5.20 -4.41
CA GLY A 71 13.73 -5.28 -5.61
C GLY A 71 12.37 -5.94 -5.41
N LEU A 72 12.13 -6.66 -4.31
CA LEU A 72 10.86 -7.37 -4.10
C LEU A 72 9.67 -6.40 -4.00
N TYR A 73 9.76 -5.42 -3.13
CA TYR A 73 8.72 -4.39 -2.97
C TYR A 73 8.82 -3.31 -4.04
N ALA A 74 10.03 -2.99 -4.53
CA ALA A 74 10.20 -2.03 -5.61
C ALA A 74 9.49 -2.43 -6.91
N PHE A 75 9.44 -3.73 -7.25
CA PHE A 75 8.70 -4.20 -8.43
C PHE A 75 7.23 -4.48 -8.16
N SER A 76 6.88 -5.02 -6.98
CA SER A 76 5.49 -5.37 -6.68
C SER A 76 4.59 -4.14 -6.51
N ARG A 77 5.10 -3.07 -5.87
CA ARG A 77 4.29 -1.87 -5.56
C ARG A 77 3.78 -1.14 -6.82
N PRO A 78 4.59 -0.88 -7.85
CA PRO A 78 4.11 -0.32 -9.11
C PRO A 78 3.06 -1.22 -9.80
N ILE A 79 3.26 -2.55 -9.81
CA ILE A 79 2.31 -3.48 -10.44
C ILE A 79 0.95 -3.40 -9.75
N LEU A 80 0.93 -3.41 -8.42
CA LEU A 80 -0.30 -3.28 -7.64
C LEU A 80 -0.92 -1.89 -7.78
N PHE A 81 -0.11 -0.83 -7.85
CA PHE A 81 -0.57 0.53 -8.12
C PHE A 81 -1.29 0.62 -9.47
N TYR A 82 -0.67 0.13 -10.55
CA TYR A 82 -1.28 0.15 -11.88
C TYR A 82 -2.50 -0.77 -11.94
N GLY A 83 -2.46 -1.93 -11.28
CA GLY A 83 -3.63 -2.77 -11.10
C GLY A 83 -4.78 -1.99 -10.47
N ALA A 84 -4.54 -1.29 -9.36
CA ALA A 84 -5.54 -0.46 -8.69
C ALA A 84 -6.05 0.70 -9.57
N GLN A 85 -5.17 1.30 -10.38
CA GLN A 85 -5.53 2.37 -11.31
C GLN A 85 -6.56 1.91 -12.35
N LEU A 86 -6.50 0.67 -12.83
CA LEU A 86 -7.48 0.11 -13.77
C LEU A 86 -8.89 0.00 -13.16
N PHE A 87 -8.97 -0.17 -11.84
CA PHE A 87 -10.23 -0.27 -11.11
C PHE A 87 -10.78 1.07 -10.61
N LYS A 88 -10.01 2.16 -10.79
CA LYS A 88 -10.38 3.51 -10.33
C LYS A 88 -11.77 3.94 -10.76
N ASP A 89 -12.15 3.66 -12.01
CA ASP A 89 -13.43 4.09 -12.59
C ASP A 89 -14.53 3.00 -12.49
N ARG A 90 -14.16 1.79 -12.03
CA ARG A 90 -15.03 0.61 -11.99
C ARG A 90 -15.57 0.29 -10.60
N ILE A 91 -14.83 0.65 -9.54
CA ILE A 91 -15.18 0.30 -8.16
C ILE A 91 -15.65 1.55 -7.42
N TYR A 92 -16.96 1.62 -7.16
CA TYR A 92 -17.52 2.58 -6.21
C TYR A 92 -17.10 2.19 -4.78
N LEU A 93 -15.98 2.77 -4.32
CA LEU A 93 -15.39 2.59 -2.97
C LEU A 93 -16.10 3.39 -1.88
N GLU A 94 -17.42 3.57 -2.02
CA GLU A 94 -18.25 4.29 -1.06
C GLU A 94 -18.52 3.46 0.19
N SER A 95 -18.74 2.15 0.02
CA SER A 95 -18.98 1.25 1.14
C SER A 95 -17.67 0.79 1.79
N VAL A 96 -17.69 0.67 3.13
CA VAL A 96 -16.58 0.12 3.92
C VAL A 96 -16.24 -1.31 3.47
N HIS A 97 -17.27 -2.10 3.12
CA HIS A 97 -17.11 -3.49 2.67
C HIS A 97 -16.39 -3.59 1.33
N SER A 98 -16.79 -2.80 0.31
CA SER A 98 -16.13 -2.82 -1.01
C SER A 98 -14.66 -2.42 -0.92
N ARG A 99 -14.34 -1.48 -0.03
CA ARG A 99 -12.96 -1.05 0.22
C ARG A 99 -12.11 -2.13 0.91
N SER A 100 -12.64 -2.74 1.98
CA SER A 100 -11.93 -3.81 2.68
C SER A 100 -11.68 -5.00 1.76
N LEU A 101 -12.66 -5.36 0.92
CA LEU A 101 -12.53 -6.44 -0.05
C LEU A 101 -11.47 -6.10 -1.11
N PHE A 102 -11.47 -4.88 -1.63
CA PHE A 102 -10.49 -4.41 -2.59
C PHE A 102 -9.06 -4.54 -2.04
N VAL A 103 -8.80 -4.02 -0.84
CA VAL A 103 -7.47 -4.12 -0.23
C VAL A 103 -7.09 -5.56 0.10
N PHE A 104 -8.05 -6.38 0.55
CA PHE A 104 -7.81 -7.79 0.80
C PHE A 104 -7.35 -8.54 -0.47
N LEU A 105 -8.02 -8.33 -1.60
CA LEU A 105 -7.66 -8.96 -2.87
C LEU A 105 -6.27 -8.52 -3.35
N PHE A 106 -5.96 -7.23 -3.26
CA PHE A 106 -4.64 -6.72 -3.63
C PHE A 106 -3.53 -7.16 -2.67
N ALA A 107 -3.81 -7.31 -1.37
CA ALA A 107 -2.86 -7.87 -0.41
C ALA A 107 -2.59 -9.36 -0.66
N LEU A 108 -3.60 -10.14 -1.05
CA LEU A 108 -3.40 -11.51 -1.53
C LEU A 108 -2.58 -11.54 -2.82
N ALA A 109 -2.89 -10.66 -3.78
CA ALA A 109 -2.15 -10.55 -5.03
C ALA A 109 -0.68 -10.17 -4.78
N GLU A 110 -0.40 -9.27 -3.84
CA GLU A 110 0.96 -8.92 -3.42
C GLU A 110 1.70 -10.15 -2.88
N GLY A 111 1.08 -10.91 -1.97
CA GLY A 111 1.70 -12.11 -1.42
C GLY A 111 2.03 -13.14 -2.50
N PHE A 112 1.13 -13.33 -3.47
CA PHE A 112 1.40 -14.17 -4.63
C PHE A 112 2.54 -13.63 -5.51
N LEU A 113 2.56 -12.32 -5.75
CA LEU A 113 3.60 -11.69 -6.56
C LEU A 113 4.98 -11.82 -5.89
N LEU A 114 5.05 -11.60 -4.59
CA LEU A 114 6.28 -11.76 -3.80
C LEU A 114 6.79 -13.21 -3.86
N LEU A 115 5.91 -14.22 -3.83
CA LEU A 115 6.31 -15.61 -4.03
C LEU A 115 6.97 -15.84 -5.39
N VAL A 116 6.35 -15.30 -6.44
CA VAL A 116 6.87 -15.42 -7.81
C VAL A 116 8.22 -14.72 -7.92
N LEU A 117 8.35 -13.50 -7.37
CA LEU A 117 9.61 -12.76 -7.40
C LEU A 117 10.71 -13.43 -6.58
N VAL A 118 10.42 -13.92 -5.37
CA VAL A 118 11.41 -14.61 -4.54
C VAL A 118 11.92 -15.86 -5.27
N LYS A 119 11.03 -16.65 -5.89
CA LYS A 119 11.41 -17.81 -6.69
C LYS A 119 12.23 -17.43 -7.93
N ALA A 120 11.88 -16.33 -8.59
CA ALA A 120 12.58 -15.87 -9.79
C ALA A 120 13.99 -15.32 -9.47
N LEU A 121 14.15 -14.65 -8.33
CA LEU A 121 15.41 -14.03 -7.91
C LEU A 121 16.32 -15.00 -7.14
N ASN A 122 15.77 -16.03 -6.49
CA ASN A 122 16.52 -17.06 -5.76
C ASN A 122 15.99 -18.46 -6.14
N PRO A 123 16.72 -19.23 -6.96
CA PRO A 123 16.34 -20.58 -7.35
C PRO A 123 16.60 -21.66 -6.27
N GLU A 124 16.73 -21.27 -5.00
CA GLU A 124 16.88 -22.20 -3.88
C GLU A 124 15.58 -23.00 -3.65
N PRO A 125 15.65 -24.25 -3.15
CA PRO A 125 14.49 -25.11 -3.01
C PRO A 125 13.46 -24.55 -2.02
N LEU A 126 12.24 -24.30 -2.54
CA LEU A 126 11.05 -23.73 -1.87
C LEU A 126 10.60 -24.43 -0.57
N ARG A 127 11.17 -25.59 -0.25
CA ARG A 127 10.79 -26.46 0.87
C ARG A 127 10.92 -25.78 2.24
N ASN A 128 11.83 -24.82 2.40
CA ASN A 128 12.02 -24.09 3.65
C ASN A 128 11.17 -22.81 3.79
N LEU A 129 10.55 -22.30 2.72
CA LEU A 129 9.83 -21.02 2.72
C LEU A 129 8.30 -21.19 2.73
N TYR A 130 7.78 -22.28 2.17
CA TYR A 130 6.35 -22.60 2.12
C TYR A 130 5.64 -22.68 3.50
N PRO A 131 6.25 -23.29 4.55
CA PRO A 131 5.61 -23.44 5.86
C PRO A 131 5.39 -22.10 6.59
N LEU A 132 6.14 -21.06 6.23
CA LEU A 132 6.03 -19.71 6.81
C LEU A 132 5.05 -18.84 6.03
N PHE A 133 4.79 -19.13 4.76
CA PHE A 133 4.04 -18.24 3.89
C PHE A 133 2.53 -18.24 4.18
N PHE A 134 1.87 -19.40 4.07
CA PHE A 134 0.41 -19.51 4.27
C PHE A 134 -0.07 -19.03 5.66
N PRO A 135 0.58 -19.44 6.78
CA PRO A 135 0.12 -19.05 8.11
C PRO A 135 0.52 -17.62 8.54
N VAL A 136 1.31 -16.89 7.74
CA VAL A 136 1.71 -15.50 8.01
C VAL A 136 1.03 -14.53 7.04
N PHE A 137 1.01 -14.84 5.74
CA PHE A 137 0.42 -13.96 4.72
C PHE A 137 -1.09 -13.85 4.83
N LEU A 138 -1.82 -14.93 5.10
CA LEU A 138 -3.28 -14.86 5.24
C LEU A 138 -3.72 -13.96 6.40
N PRO A 139 -3.20 -14.14 7.64
CA PRO A 139 -3.50 -13.23 8.75
C PRO A 139 -3.03 -11.80 8.49
N GLN A 140 -1.90 -11.62 7.80
CA GLN A 140 -1.39 -10.31 7.41
C GLN A 140 -2.34 -9.61 6.44
N SER A 141 -2.79 -10.26 5.37
CA SER A 141 -3.73 -9.69 4.39
C SER A 141 -5.07 -9.33 5.03
N LEU A 142 -5.58 -10.18 5.94
CA LEU A 142 -6.77 -9.88 6.75
C LEU A 142 -6.56 -8.64 7.62
N SER A 143 -5.42 -8.55 8.31
CA SER A 143 -5.11 -7.42 9.19
C SER A 143 -4.95 -6.12 8.39
N THR A 144 -4.28 -6.17 7.25
CA THR A 144 -4.15 -5.04 6.32
C THR A 144 -5.51 -4.59 5.79
N ALA A 145 -6.39 -5.53 5.44
CA ALA A 145 -7.75 -5.21 4.99
C ALA A 145 -8.57 -4.53 6.09
N LEU A 146 -8.53 -5.04 7.32
CA LEU A 146 -9.20 -4.44 8.47
C LEU A 146 -8.66 -3.02 8.76
N LEU A 147 -7.34 -2.84 8.75
CA LEU A 147 -6.73 -1.53 8.92
C LEU A 147 -7.09 -0.56 7.79
N SER A 148 -7.30 -1.06 6.57
CA SER A 148 -7.68 -0.21 5.43
C SER A 148 -9.01 0.49 5.62
N SER A 149 -9.95 -0.15 6.33
CA SER A 149 -11.25 0.44 6.67
C SER A 149 -11.08 1.76 7.45
N VAL A 150 -10.10 1.79 8.36
CA VAL A 150 -9.79 2.94 9.22
C VAL A 150 -8.84 3.93 8.54
N LEU A 151 -7.85 3.44 7.78
CA LEU A 151 -6.80 4.27 7.19
C LEU A 151 -7.23 5.01 5.93
N PHE A 152 -8.07 4.43 5.07
CA PHE A 152 -8.59 5.15 3.89
C PHE A 152 -9.36 6.44 4.22
N PRO A 153 -10.31 6.49 5.17
CA PRO A 153 -10.98 7.75 5.50
C PRO A 153 -10.00 8.74 6.14
N LEU A 154 -8.98 8.26 6.87
CA LEU A 154 -7.90 9.10 7.39
C LEU A 154 -7.07 9.72 6.27
N PHE A 155 -6.71 8.94 5.24
CA PHE A 155 -6.00 9.42 4.04
C PHE A 155 -6.86 10.38 3.22
N ARG A 156 -8.16 10.09 3.07
CA ARG A 156 -9.11 10.98 2.42
C ARG A 156 -9.23 12.31 3.16
N LYS A 157 -9.34 12.29 4.49
CA LYS A 157 -9.43 13.50 5.32
C LYS A 157 -8.12 14.29 5.34
N GLY A 158 -6.99 13.62 5.47
CA GLY A 158 -5.67 14.25 5.45
C GLY A 158 -5.35 14.89 4.10
N SER A 159 -5.66 14.19 3.00
CA SER A 159 -5.52 14.77 1.66
C SER A 159 -6.54 15.88 1.42
N SER A 160 -7.81 15.74 1.81
CA SER A 160 -8.80 16.81 1.63
C SER A 160 -8.44 18.06 2.44
N LEU A 161 -7.88 17.93 3.64
CA LEU A 161 -7.43 19.06 4.46
C LEU A 161 -6.22 19.78 3.85
N LEU A 162 -5.33 19.05 3.19
CA LEU A 162 -4.14 19.62 2.56
C LEU A 162 -4.40 20.15 1.14
N TYR A 163 -5.33 19.53 0.41
CA TYR A 163 -5.81 19.97 -0.90
C TYR A 163 -6.90 21.05 -0.79
N ALA A 164 -7.54 21.21 0.37
CA ALA A 164 -8.33 22.38 0.73
C ALA A 164 -7.40 23.57 1.05
N GLN A 165 -6.69 24.06 0.04
CA GLN A 165 -6.33 25.47 0.05
C GLN A 165 -7.57 26.28 -0.38
N PRO A 166 -7.90 27.37 0.34
CA PRO A 166 -9.10 28.17 0.13
C PRO A 166 -9.00 28.95 -1.18
N GLY A 167 -9.60 28.43 -2.24
CA GLY A 167 -9.55 29.09 -3.53
C GLY A 167 -10.36 28.35 -4.59
N LEU A 168 -11.68 28.42 -4.47
CA LEU A 168 -12.68 28.50 -5.54
C LEU A 168 -14.01 28.02 -4.95
N GLY A 169 -14.75 28.96 -4.35
CA GLY A 169 -16.01 28.64 -3.70
C GLY A 169 -16.79 29.88 -3.30
N ARG A 170 -16.80 30.93 -4.13
CA ARG A 170 -17.88 31.93 -4.14
C ARG A 170 -17.94 32.63 -5.50
N GLY A 171 -19.12 32.59 -6.09
CA GLY A 171 -19.44 32.92 -7.48
C GLY A 171 -20.22 31.72 -8.06
N GLY A 172 -21.37 31.34 -7.47
CA GLY A 172 -22.64 32.05 -7.66
C GLY A 172 -23.11 31.73 -9.09
N LYS A 173 -23.82 30.62 -9.35
CA LYS A 173 -25.28 30.50 -9.23
C LYS A 173 -25.98 31.83 -9.52
N GLY A 174 -26.57 31.93 -10.72
CA GLY A 174 -27.35 33.05 -11.23
C GLY A 174 -27.25 33.08 -12.73
#